data_AF-A0A6G7RS09-F1
#
_entry.id   AF-A0A6G7RS09-F1
#
_cell.length_a   1.000
_cell.length_b   1.000
_cell.length_c   1.000
_cell.angle_alpha   90.00
_cell.angle_beta   90.00
_cell.angle_gamma   90.00
#
_symmetry.space_group_name_H-M   'P 1'
#
loop_
_entity.id
_entity.type
_entity.pdbx_description
1 polymer ?
#
loop_
_entity_poly.entity_id
_entity_poly.type
_entity_poly.pdbx_seq_one_letter_code
_entity_poly.pdbx_strand_id
1 'polypeptide(L)'
;MNFVKNYNRNWNLNRNFLIKKIKPKFIVGILAGLIISLILSFIENELLKNISFISFGILSLIFVIYSGLKRKWLNLIIGLFAFVSFFSKLNHYPYANVLKLLIAIPIVCFILTLRKKEKHENELSILIILFTYELTEFIKLT
;
A
#
# COMPACT_ATOMS: atom_id res chain seq x y z
N MET A 1 18.24 -43.23 -0.26
CA MET A 1 18.46 -41.77 -0.24
C MET A 1 17.39 -41.04 -1.07
N ASN A 2 16.10 -41.23 -0.76
CA ASN A 2 14.97 -40.69 -1.56
C ASN A 2 13.94 -39.87 -0.75
N PHE A 3 14.18 -39.64 0.54
CA PHE A 3 13.22 -38.91 1.40
C PHE A 3 13.36 -37.38 1.35
N VAL A 4 14.50 -36.83 0.91
CA VAL A 4 14.75 -35.37 0.95
C VAL A 4 14.13 -34.63 -0.24
N LYS A 5 13.81 -35.31 -1.36
CA LYS A 5 13.27 -34.65 -2.56
C LYS A 5 11.76 -34.37 -2.51
N ASN A 6 11.00 -35.01 -1.62
CA ASN A 6 9.54 -34.91 -1.66
C ASN A 6 8.98 -33.75 -0.82
N TYR A 7 9.70 -33.29 0.21
CA TYR A 7 9.25 -32.15 1.02
C TYR A 7 9.37 -30.79 0.31
N ASN A 8 10.36 -30.67 -0.61
CA ASN A 8 10.63 -29.41 -1.33
C ASN A 8 9.70 -29.19 -2.54
N ARG A 9 8.94 -30.21 -2.95
CA ARG A 9 8.04 -30.11 -4.12
C ARG A 9 6.66 -29.54 -3.78
N ASN A 10 6.19 -29.76 -2.55
CA ASN A 10 4.85 -29.34 -2.12
C ASN A 10 4.74 -27.84 -1.77
N TRP A 11 5.83 -27.21 -1.32
CA TRP A 11 5.85 -25.76 -1.04
C TRP A 11 5.88 -24.88 -2.30
N ASN A 12 6.24 -25.46 -3.45
CA ASN A 12 6.40 -24.71 -4.70
C ASN A 12 5.13 -24.69 -5.57
N LEU A 13 4.16 -25.56 -5.28
CA LEU A 13 2.90 -25.65 -6.04
C LEU A 13 1.85 -24.64 -5.54
N ASN A 14 1.82 -24.33 -4.25
CA ASN A 14 0.86 -23.36 -3.70
C ASN A 14 1.22 -21.89 -3.97
N ARG A 15 2.48 -21.61 -4.32
CA ARG A 15 2.98 -20.26 -4.57
C ARG A 15 2.75 -19.79 -6.01
N ASN A 16 2.62 -20.73 -6.95
CA ASN A 16 2.47 -20.43 -8.38
C ASN A 16 1.03 -20.13 -8.81
N PHE A 17 0.02 -20.50 -8.00
CA PHE A 17 -1.38 -20.27 -8.36
C PHE A 17 -1.83 -18.82 -8.08
N LEU A 18 -1.34 -18.19 -7.01
CA LEU A 18 -1.71 -16.81 -6.64
C LEU A 18 -0.92 -15.74 -7.41
N ILE A 19 0.27 -16.06 -7.93
CA ILE A 19 1.19 -15.06 -8.51
C ILE A 19 1.00 -14.89 -10.03
N LYS A 20 0.48 -15.91 -10.74
CA LYS A 20 0.42 -15.90 -12.21
C LYS A 20 -0.75 -15.13 -12.84
N LYS A 21 -1.74 -14.67 -12.06
CA LYS A 21 -3.03 -14.21 -12.64
C LYS A 21 -3.48 -12.82 -12.20
N ILE A 22 -2.59 -11.94 -11.76
CA ILE A 22 -2.97 -10.56 -11.41
C ILE A 22 -2.84 -9.68 -12.65
N LYS A 23 -3.96 -9.53 -13.36
CA LYS A 23 -4.09 -8.72 -14.58
C LYS A 23 -3.96 -7.22 -14.24
N PRO A 24 -3.56 -6.35 -15.19
CA PRO A 24 -3.55 -4.90 -14.99
C PRO A 24 -4.89 -4.36 -14.46
N LYS A 25 -6.01 -5.03 -14.77
CA LYS A 25 -7.35 -4.74 -14.25
C LYS A 25 -7.45 -4.72 -12.72
N PHE A 26 -6.68 -5.54 -12.00
CA PHE A 26 -6.71 -5.56 -10.52
C PHE A 26 -6.08 -4.30 -9.92
N ILE A 27 -4.92 -3.89 -10.45
CA ILE A 27 -4.25 -2.64 -10.06
C ILE A 27 -5.16 -1.45 -10.38
N VAL A 28 -5.78 -1.45 -11.57
CA VAL A 28 -6.75 -0.42 -11.96
C VAL A 28 -7.94 -0.38 -10.97
N GLY A 29 -8.39 -1.54 -10.48
CA GLY A 29 -9.43 -1.61 -9.45
C GLY A 29 -9.02 -0.96 -8.13
N ILE A 30 -7.80 -1.24 -7.65
CA ILE A 30 -7.27 -0.58 -6.44
C ILE A 30 -7.18 0.93 -6.65
N LEU A 31 -6.67 1.35 -7.82
CA LEU A 31 -6.53 2.76 -8.16
C LEU A 31 -7.89 3.47 -8.17
N ALA A 32 -8.89 2.89 -8.85
CA ALA A 32 -10.24 3.45 -8.90
C ALA A 32 -10.84 3.55 -7.49
N GLY A 33 -10.69 2.50 -6.66
CA GLY A 33 -11.15 2.52 -5.28
C GLY A 33 -10.49 3.65 -4.46
N LEU A 34 -9.17 3.84 -4.60
CA LEU A 34 -8.45 4.90 -3.89
C LEU A 34 -8.93 6.31 -4.31
N ILE A 35 -9.15 6.53 -5.60
CA ILE A 35 -9.66 7.80 -6.12
C ILE A 35 -11.06 8.07 -5.59
N ILE A 36 -11.95 7.07 -5.62
CA ILE A 36 -13.31 7.18 -5.10
C ILE A 36 -13.26 7.51 -3.60
N SER A 37 -12.48 6.77 -2.80
CA SER A 37 -12.30 7.07 -1.38
C SER A 37 -11.77 8.49 -1.12
N LEU A 38 -10.87 8.99 -1.96
CA LEU A 38 -10.38 10.36 -1.87
C LEU A 38 -11.48 11.39 -2.13
N ILE A 39 -12.25 11.21 -3.22
CA ILE A 39 -13.34 12.12 -3.58
C ILE A 39 -14.42 12.15 -2.51
N LEU A 40 -14.84 10.98 -2.00
CA LEU A 40 -15.86 10.92 -0.96
C LEU A 40 -15.39 11.55 0.36
N SER A 41 -14.08 11.60 0.63
CA SER A 41 -13.53 12.26 1.82
C SER A 41 -13.74 13.78 1.83
N PHE A 42 -14.03 14.40 0.68
CA PHE A 42 -14.32 15.84 0.58
C PHE A 42 -15.80 16.19 0.81
N ILE A 43 -16.68 15.19 0.91
CA ILE A 43 -18.09 15.41 1.20
C ILE A 43 -18.23 15.77 2.68
N GLU A 44 -19.02 16.81 3.00
CA GLU A 44 -19.24 17.31 4.36
C GLU A 44 -20.09 16.38 5.25
N ASN A 45 -20.26 15.12 4.85
CA ASN A 45 -21.00 14.12 5.61
C ASN A 45 -20.03 13.22 6.39
N GLU A 46 -20.11 13.26 7.72
CA GLU A 46 -19.22 12.51 8.61
C GLU A 46 -19.25 11.00 8.38
N LEU A 47 -20.43 10.43 8.09
CA LEU A 47 -20.57 8.99 7.83
C LEU A 47 -19.82 8.61 6.55
N LEU A 48 -19.98 9.39 5.47
CA LEU A 48 -19.30 9.13 4.20
C LEU A 48 -17.78 9.28 4.35
N LYS A 49 -17.33 10.27 5.12
CA LYS A 49 -15.91 10.48 5.40
C LYS A 49 -15.29 9.30 6.15
N ASN A 50 -15.98 8.76 7.15
CA ASN A 50 -15.53 7.57 7.89
C ASN A 50 -15.48 6.31 7.01
N ILE A 51 -16.54 6.06 6.23
CA ILE A 51 -16.58 4.91 5.30
C ILE A 51 -15.44 5.02 4.29
N SER A 52 -15.19 6.22 3.76
CA SER A 52 -14.12 6.48 2.79
C SER A 52 -12.75 6.25 3.39
N PHE A 53 -12.55 6.69 4.63
CA PHE A 53 -11.31 6.47 5.36
C PHE A 53 -11.05 4.98 5.58
N ILE A 54 -12.05 4.22 6.03
CA ILE A 54 -11.93 2.75 6.21
C ILE A 54 -11.64 2.06 4.88
N SER A 55 -12.36 2.42 3.81
CA SER A 55 -12.14 1.89 2.46
C SER A 55 -10.71 2.14 1.98
N PHE A 56 -10.18 3.35 2.20
CA PHE A 56 -8.79 3.70 1.90
C PHE A 56 -7.80 2.79 2.63
N GLY A 57 -8.02 2.55 3.94
CA GLY A 57 -7.19 1.64 4.73
C GLY A 57 -7.19 0.21 4.19
N ILE A 58 -8.37 -0.33 3.83
CA ILE A 58 -8.50 -1.68 3.25
C ILE A 58 -7.78 -1.77 1.90
N LEU A 59 -7.97 -0.80 1.01
CA LEU A 59 -7.32 -0.75 -0.30
C LEU A 59 -5.80 -0.65 -0.18
N SER A 60 -5.31 0.16 0.76
CA SER A 60 -3.89 0.26 1.08
C SER A 60 -3.32 -1.09 1.55
N LEU A 61 -4.02 -1.79 2.45
CA LEU A 61 -3.62 -3.12 2.93
C LEU A 61 -3.55 -4.15 1.79
N ILE A 62 -4.57 -4.17 0.91
CA ILE A 62 -4.59 -5.06 -0.26
C ILE A 62 -3.37 -4.78 -1.16
N PHE A 63 -3.01 -3.51 -1.35
CA PHE A 63 -1.84 -3.11 -2.12
C PHE A 63 -0.51 -3.54 -1.48
N VAL A 64 -0.40 -3.48 -0.15
CA VAL A 64 0.77 -3.98 0.60
C VAL A 64 0.95 -5.48 0.39
N ILE A 65 -0.12 -6.25 0.58
CA ILE A 65 -0.11 -7.71 0.38
C ILE A 65 0.28 -8.04 -1.06
N TYR A 66 -0.32 -7.34 -2.03
CA TYR A 66 0.03 -7.48 -3.44
C TYR A 66 1.52 -7.22 -3.70
N SER A 67 2.05 -6.11 -3.17
CA SER A 67 3.45 -5.71 -3.36
C SER A 67 4.42 -6.73 -2.74
N GLY A 68 4.06 -7.32 -1.59
CA GLY A 68 4.82 -8.40 -0.95
C GLY A 68 4.86 -9.68 -1.76
N LEU A 69 3.71 -10.12 -2.29
CA LEU A 69 3.62 -11.30 -3.16
C LEU A 69 4.48 -11.15 -4.43
N LYS A 70 4.54 -9.93 -4.98
CA LYS A 70 5.36 -9.61 -6.17
C LYS A 70 6.82 -9.28 -5.86
N ARG A 71 7.26 -9.36 -4.59
CA ARG A 71 8.61 -8.99 -4.14
C ARG A 71 9.02 -7.57 -4.57
N LYS A 72 8.04 -6.66 -4.65
CA LYS A 72 8.26 -5.24 -4.95
C LYS A 72 8.49 -4.50 -3.64
N TRP A 73 9.71 -4.64 -3.10
CA TRP A 73 10.06 -4.15 -1.76
C TRP A 73 9.82 -2.64 -1.57
N LEU A 74 10.13 -1.81 -2.57
CA LEU A 74 9.90 -0.36 -2.49
C LEU A 74 8.40 -0.02 -2.39
N ASN A 75 7.58 -0.63 -3.24
CA ASN A 75 6.12 -0.46 -3.21
C ASN A 75 5.52 -0.94 -1.89
N LEU A 76 6.05 -2.05 -1.36
CA LEU A 76 5.63 -2.61 -0.09
C LEU A 76 5.91 -1.61 1.04
N ILE A 77 7.10 -1.01 1.08
CA ILE A 77 7.45 -0.04 2.12
C ILE A 77 6.50 1.16 2.07
N ILE A 78 6.29 1.76 0.90
CA ILE A 78 5.38 2.91 0.75
C ILE A 78 3.95 2.55 1.16
N GLY A 79 3.43 1.40 0.71
CA GLY A 79 2.09 0.97 1.12
C GLY A 79 1.98 0.67 2.62
N LEU A 80 3.02 0.07 3.21
CA LEU A 80 3.05 -0.29 4.62
C LEU A 80 2.98 0.96 5.49
N PHE A 81 3.75 2.00 5.16
CA PHE A 81 3.72 3.26 5.89
C PHE A 81 2.37 3.95 5.78
N ALA A 82 1.76 3.96 4.59
CA ALA A 82 0.42 4.51 4.39
C ALA A 82 -0.62 3.76 5.25
N PHE A 83 -0.53 2.43 5.32
CA PHE A 83 -1.41 1.61 6.16
C PHE A 83 -1.15 1.82 7.66
N VAL A 84 0.11 1.92 8.09
CA VAL A 84 0.48 2.20 9.49
C VAL A 84 -0.04 3.58 9.91
N SER A 85 0.07 4.59 9.05
CA SER A 85 -0.49 5.92 9.28
C SER A 85 -2.01 5.86 9.47
N PHE A 86 -2.71 5.15 8.58
CA PHE A 86 -4.15 4.89 8.71
C PHE A 86 -4.47 4.22 10.06
N PHE A 87 -3.77 3.15 10.41
CA PHE A 87 -4.00 2.38 11.63
C PHE A 87 -3.73 3.19 12.89
N SER A 88 -2.70 4.03 12.88
CA SER A 88 -2.38 4.93 13.99
C SER A 88 -3.50 5.94 14.24
N LYS A 89 -4.07 6.49 13.16
CA LYS A 89 -5.17 7.45 13.24
C LYS A 89 -6.45 6.81 13.76
N LEU A 90 -6.71 5.56 13.38
CA LEU A 90 -7.86 4.78 13.86
C LEU A 90 -7.77 4.49 15.38
N ASN A 91 -6.57 4.29 15.90
CA ASN A 91 -6.32 4.02 17.33
C ASN A 91 -6.10 5.28 18.19
N HIS A 92 -6.25 6.50 17.64
CA HIS A 92 -5.96 7.76 18.34
C HIS A 92 -4.57 7.78 19.01
N TYR A 93 -3.57 7.21 18.34
CA TYR A 93 -2.26 7.02 18.95
C TYR A 93 -1.55 8.38 19.17
N PRO A 94 -1.13 8.72 20.41
CA PRO A 94 -0.62 10.05 20.75
C PRO A 94 0.82 10.34 20.30
N TYR A 95 1.51 9.39 19.67
CA TYR A 95 2.91 9.51 19.27
C TYR A 95 3.11 10.16 17.88
N ALA A 96 2.34 11.22 17.60
CA ALA A 96 2.39 12.04 16.38
C ALA A 96 3.82 12.47 15.98
N ASN A 97 4.68 12.80 16.95
CA ASN A 97 6.05 13.25 16.68
C ASN A 97 7.00 12.13 16.24
N VAL A 98 6.80 10.88 16.68
CA VAL A 98 7.65 9.75 16.25
C VAL A 98 7.32 9.37 14.81
N LEU A 99 6.04 9.47 14.43
CA LEU A 99 5.56 9.26 13.06
C LEU A 99 6.15 10.27 12.06
N LYS A 100 6.46 11.51 12.47
CA LYS A 100 7.07 12.53 11.60
C LYS A 100 8.42 12.09 11.01
N LEU A 101 9.29 11.48 11.81
CA LEU A 101 10.60 10.99 11.34
C LEU A 101 10.46 9.77 10.42
N LEU A 102 9.46 8.94 10.70
CA LEU A 102 9.14 7.75 9.92
C LEU A 102 8.69 8.09 8.49
N ILE A 103 8.13 9.28 8.23
CA ILE A 103 7.70 9.72 6.89
C ILE A 103 8.87 9.96 5.92
N ALA A 104 10.11 10.16 6.40
CA ALA A 104 11.28 10.22 5.53
C ALA A 104 11.52 8.92 4.74
N ILE A 105 11.14 7.78 5.31
CA ILE A 105 11.35 6.44 4.73
C ILE A 105 10.53 6.25 3.44
N PRO A 106 9.20 6.47 3.41
CA PRO A 106 8.44 6.36 2.18
C PRO A 106 8.82 7.43 1.14
N ILE A 107 9.25 8.64 1.54
CA ILE A 107 9.79 9.66 0.61
C ILE A 107 11.02 9.14 -0.13
N VAL A 108 12.02 8.63 0.60
CA VAL A 108 13.23 8.06 -0.03
C VAL A 108 12.89 6.86 -0.91
N CYS A 109 11.98 5.99 -0.46
CA CYS A 109 11.52 4.85 -1.26
C CYS A 109 10.81 5.29 -2.54
N PHE A 110 10.01 6.35 -2.48
CA PHE A 110 9.30 6.90 -3.64
C PHE A 110 10.30 7.45 -4.67
N ILE A 111 11.30 8.22 -4.24
CA ILE A 111 12.39 8.71 -5.12
C ILE A 111 13.14 7.55 -5.78
N LEU A 112 13.47 6.50 -5.03
CA LEU A 112 14.11 5.30 -5.58
C LEU A 112 13.21 4.55 -6.57
N THR A 113 11.89 4.56 -6.35
CA THR A 113 10.92 3.96 -7.27
C THR A 113 10.82 4.76 -8.56
N LEU A 114 10.85 6.10 -8.49
CA LEU A 114 10.90 6.99 -9.66
C LEU A 114 12.18 6.82 -10.49
N ARG A 115 13.29 6.39 -9.88
CA ARG A 115 14.51 6.02 -10.64
C ARG A 115 14.37 4.68 -11.36
N LYS A 116 13.44 3.81 -10.96
CA LYS A 116 13.20 2.48 -11.53
C LYS A 116 11.83 2.37 -12.21
N LYS A 117 11.40 3.45 -12.88
CA LYS A 117 10.06 3.59 -13.50
C LYS A 117 9.63 2.38 -14.33
N GLU A 118 10.49 1.88 -15.21
CA GLU A 118 10.19 0.74 -16.11
C GLU A 118 9.70 -0.53 -15.36
N LYS A 119 10.15 -0.76 -14.13
CA LYS A 119 9.77 -1.95 -13.34
C LYS A 119 8.45 -1.76 -12.57
N HIS A 120 7.97 -0.53 -12.45
CA HIS A 120 6.90 -0.12 -11.55
C HIS A 120 5.80 0.73 -12.23
N GLU A 121 5.81 0.87 -13.57
CA GLU A 121 4.91 1.78 -14.31
C GLU A 121 3.43 1.58 -13.94
N ASN A 122 2.97 0.33 -13.86
CA ASN A 122 1.58 0.03 -13.55
C ASN A 122 1.17 0.43 -12.13
N GLU A 123 2.07 0.37 -11.15
CA GLU A 123 1.75 0.70 -9.75
C GLU A 123 2.06 2.15 -9.38
N LEU A 124 2.74 2.88 -10.26
CA LEU A 124 3.27 4.21 -9.98
C LEU A 124 2.16 5.20 -9.61
N SER A 125 1.00 5.11 -10.26
CA SER A 125 -0.18 5.92 -9.94
C SER A 125 -0.72 5.65 -8.54
N ILE A 126 -0.74 4.39 -8.09
CA ILE A 126 -1.17 4.03 -6.73
C ILE A 126 -0.16 4.59 -5.72
N LEU A 127 1.14 4.44 -6.01
CA LEU A 127 2.20 4.96 -5.15
C LEU A 127 2.12 6.47 -5.01
N ILE A 128 1.83 7.21 -6.08
CA ILE A 128 1.63 8.66 -6.02
C ILE A 128 0.49 9.01 -5.05
N ILE A 129 -0.64 8.30 -5.12
CA ILE A 129 -1.80 8.56 -4.24
C ILE A 129 -1.44 8.28 -2.78
N LEU A 130 -0.84 7.12 -2.50
CA LEU A 130 -0.44 6.75 -1.14
C LEU A 130 0.60 7.74 -0.58
N PHE A 131 1.56 8.12 -1.41
CA PHE A 131 2.57 9.11 -1.06
C PHE A 131 1.97 10.50 -0.79
N THR A 132 1.02 10.94 -1.62
CA THR A 132 0.32 12.22 -1.44
C THR A 132 -0.48 12.23 -0.13
N TYR A 133 -1.10 11.10 0.22
CA TYR A 133 -1.77 10.93 1.51
C TYR A 133 -0.79 11.07 2.68
N GLU A 134 0.36 10.37 2.64
CA GLU A 134 1.39 10.48 3.68
C GLU A 134 1.94 11.91 3.82
N LEU A 135 2.19 12.60 2.70
CA LEU A 135 2.60 14.00 2.71
C LEU A 135 1.52 14.91 3.32
N THR A 136 0.25 14.67 3.01
CA THR A 136 -0.86 15.45 3.57
C THR A 136 -0.96 15.27 5.07
N GLU A 137 -0.81 14.03 5.56
CA GLU A 137 -0.77 13.74 6.99
C GLU A 137 0.45 14.42 7.65
N PHE A 138 1.62 14.40 7.01
CA PHE A 138 2.81 15.10 7.50
C PHE A 138 2.60 16.60 7.69
N ILE A 139 2.01 17.25 6.69
CA ILE A 139 1.74 18.69 6.71
C ILE A 139 0.74 19.03 7.81
N LYS A 140 -0.31 18.22 8.00
CA LYS A 140 -1.30 18.44 9.07
C LYS A 140 -0.75 18.23 10.48
N LEU A 141 0.26 17.38 10.62
CA LEU A 141 0.91 17.10 11.90
C LEU A 141 1.93 18.18 12.30
N THR A 142 2.38 19.02 11.36
CA THR A 142 3.38 20.08 11.56
C THR A 142 2.71 21.41 11.87
#